data_AF-A0A3E2TTI9-F1
#
_entry.id   AF-A0A3E2TTI9-F1
#
_cell.length_a   1.000
_cell.length_b   1.000
_cell.length_c   1.000
_cell.angle_alpha   90.00
_cell.angle_beta   90.00
_cell.angle_gamma   90.00
#
_symmetry.space_group_name_H-M   'P 1'
#
loop_
_entity.id
_entity.type
_entity.pdbx_description
1 polymer ?
#
loop_
_entity_poly.entity_id
_entity_poly.type
_entity_poly.pdbx_seq_one_letter_code
_entity_poly.pdbx_strand_id
1 'polypeptide(L)'
;NLVAEFVTPTKPDPAPENYKLIVSYAKVTLKDGSAVADLMAVPVGTELKATADEDTETSVFKSWSCTGLELTEEQRTARVVYFTMPDHDVNLVAEFVTPTKPDPAPETYKLIVSYAKITLKDGSAVADLKAVPMGTELKATADEDTETRVFKNWNCTGLELTEEQRTAHEIYFTMPDHDVELTAVFEVPATPDPDPTPDPKPNPDPTPAPGGDSDGGGAAIVAVAAVGGAAIGVGAYIAGTTAYLKSVLPEGMAIPANRQQLAVALWTAAGKPATQSTALFNDVAADAAELQAIRWVVDTGLMSAQDGSFKPGSRVGRMEVIRTWKTYQQRG
;
A
#
# COMPACT_ATOMS: atom_id res chain seq x y z
N ASN A 1 31.77 26.53 109.39
CA ASN A 1 30.82 26.07 108.35
C ASN A 1 31.60 25.45 107.20
N LEU A 2 31.88 24.15 107.28
CA LEU A 2 32.29 23.37 106.12
C LEU A 2 31.02 22.76 105.54
N VAL A 3 30.64 23.21 104.35
CA VAL A 3 29.50 22.66 103.59
C VAL A 3 30.08 21.64 102.62
N ALA A 4 29.68 20.39 102.75
CA ALA A 4 29.99 19.35 101.79
C ALA A 4 28.98 19.43 100.64
N GLU A 5 29.45 19.71 99.42
CA GLU A 5 28.66 19.55 98.20
C GLU A 5 28.66 18.09 97.80
N PHE A 6 27.48 17.46 97.81
CA PHE A 6 27.27 16.14 97.24
C PHE A 6 27.04 16.29 95.73
N VAL A 7 27.98 15.80 94.94
CA VAL A 7 27.80 15.64 93.48
C VAL A 7 26.89 14.44 93.25
N THR A 8 25.71 14.67 92.66
CA THR A 8 24.84 13.60 92.17
C THR A 8 25.51 12.90 90.99
N PRO A 9 25.67 11.56 90.99
CA PRO A 9 26.21 10.86 89.85
C PRO A 9 25.26 11.02 88.66
N THR A 10 25.79 11.47 87.52
CA THR A 10 25.07 11.47 86.25
C THR A 10 24.65 10.04 85.93
N LYS A 11 23.36 9.87 85.60
CA LYS A 11 22.78 8.61 85.11
C LYS A 11 23.66 8.12 83.93
N PRO A 12 24.03 6.83 83.87
CA PRO A 12 24.70 6.30 82.68
C PRO A 12 23.85 6.60 81.45
N ASP A 13 24.48 7.05 80.36
CA ASP A 13 23.78 7.14 79.08
C ASP A 13 23.10 5.79 78.79
N PRO A 14 21.82 5.78 78.37
CA PRO A 14 21.18 4.54 77.98
C PRO A 14 22.01 3.86 76.89
N ALA A 15 22.15 2.53 76.98
CA ALA A 15 22.84 1.77 75.95
C ALA A 15 22.23 2.11 74.57
N PRO A 16 23.03 2.23 73.50
CA PRO A 16 22.51 2.54 72.19
C PRO A 16 21.44 1.52 71.82
N GLU A 17 20.24 2.02 71.55
CA GLU A 17 19.14 1.20 71.06
C GLU A 17 19.50 0.74 69.63
N ASN A 18 19.28 -0.53 69.34
CA ASN A 18 19.64 -1.15 68.07
C ASN A 18 18.37 -1.54 67.32
N TYR A 19 18.35 -1.32 66.01
CA TYR A 19 17.19 -1.56 65.16
C TYR A 19 17.55 -2.35 63.91
N LYS A 20 16.54 -2.98 63.32
CA LYS A 20 16.70 -3.80 62.13
C LYS A 20 16.71 -2.94 60.88
N LEU A 21 17.69 -3.17 60.01
CA LEU A 21 17.75 -2.62 58.67
C LEU A 21 17.62 -3.75 57.65
N ILE A 22 16.45 -3.86 57.03
CA ILE A 22 16.19 -4.79 55.94
C ILE A 22 16.55 -4.10 54.63
N VAL A 23 17.36 -4.76 53.80
CA VAL A 23 17.81 -4.23 52.52
C VAL A 23 17.61 -5.27 51.45
N SER A 24 17.02 -4.87 50.32
CA SER A 24 16.84 -5.72 49.14
C SER A 24 17.41 -5.05 47.89
N TYR A 25 18.09 -5.86 47.06
CA TYR A 25 18.70 -5.46 45.79
C TYR A 25 19.74 -4.33 45.91
N ALA A 26 20.46 -4.34 47.03
CA ALA A 26 21.44 -3.33 47.36
C ALA A 26 22.48 -3.83 48.37
N LYS A 27 23.64 -3.16 48.36
CA LYS A 27 24.71 -3.30 49.34
C LYS A 27 24.70 -2.12 50.31
N VAL A 28 24.87 -2.39 51.61
CA VAL A 28 25.03 -1.37 52.66
C VAL A 28 26.41 -1.43 53.29
N THR A 29 27.01 -0.27 53.48
CA THR A 29 28.26 -0.05 54.20
C THR A 29 28.09 1.09 55.20
N LEU A 30 29.00 1.21 56.15
CA LEU A 30 29.17 2.44 56.91
C LEU A 30 29.63 3.58 55.99
N LYS A 31 29.47 4.83 56.43
CA LYS A 31 29.86 6.01 55.64
C LYS A 31 31.35 6.04 55.28
N ASP A 32 32.20 5.44 56.09
CA ASP A 32 33.64 5.27 55.83
C ASP A 32 33.97 4.13 54.84
N GLY A 33 32.95 3.39 54.37
CA GLY A 33 33.07 2.27 53.43
C GLY A 33 33.32 0.91 54.07
N SER A 34 33.44 0.83 55.41
CA SER A 34 33.59 -0.44 56.11
C SER A 34 32.26 -1.22 56.17
N ALA A 35 32.35 -2.52 56.46
CA ALA A 35 31.18 -3.39 56.53
C ALA A 35 30.35 -3.10 57.79
N VAL A 36 29.03 -3.16 57.67
CA VAL A 36 28.12 -3.14 58.83
C VAL A 36 28.20 -4.51 59.51
N ALA A 37 28.47 -4.53 60.82
CA ALA A 37 28.70 -5.76 61.56
C ALA A 37 27.46 -6.68 61.63
N ASP A 38 26.29 -6.08 61.87
CA ASP A 38 25.01 -6.79 61.90
C ASP A 38 23.87 -5.85 61.46
N LEU A 39 23.23 -6.16 60.33
CA LEU A 39 22.08 -5.41 59.83
C LEU A 39 20.79 -5.67 60.63
N MET A 40 20.76 -6.71 61.48
CA MET A 40 19.63 -6.99 62.36
C MET A 40 19.69 -6.21 63.68
N ALA A 41 20.80 -5.53 63.96
CA ALA A 41 21.03 -4.79 65.19
C ALA A 41 21.94 -3.57 64.95
N VAL A 42 21.46 -2.61 64.15
CA VAL A 42 22.20 -1.38 63.83
C VAL A 42 21.93 -0.31 64.91
N PRO A 43 22.96 0.28 65.55
CA PRO A 43 22.77 1.34 66.55
C PRO A 43 22.12 2.60 65.96
N VAL A 44 21.20 3.22 66.71
CA VAL A 44 20.68 4.56 66.38
C VAL A 44 21.82 5.55 66.16
N GLY A 45 21.69 6.40 65.15
CA GLY A 45 22.71 7.40 64.84
C GLY A 45 23.84 6.89 63.94
N THR A 46 23.88 5.59 63.60
CA THR A 46 24.87 5.05 62.66
C THR A 46 24.68 5.63 61.27
N GLU A 47 25.73 6.25 60.71
CA GLU A 47 25.72 6.78 59.34
C GLU A 47 26.00 5.67 58.33
N LEU A 48 25.05 5.46 57.42
CA LEU A 48 25.02 4.36 56.46
C LEU A 48 25.04 4.88 55.03
N LYS A 49 25.58 4.04 54.13
CA LYS A 49 25.57 4.22 52.68
C LYS A 49 24.96 2.97 52.06
N ALA A 50 23.81 3.12 51.40
CA ALA A 50 23.22 2.07 50.57
C ALA A 50 23.51 2.35 49.09
N THR A 51 23.93 1.32 48.36
CA THR A 51 24.19 1.36 46.92
C THR A 51 23.37 0.26 46.27
N ALA A 52 22.45 0.62 45.38
CA ALA A 52 21.65 -0.36 44.66
C ALA A 52 22.53 -1.22 43.74
N ASP A 53 22.16 -2.48 43.53
CA ASP A 53 22.94 -3.45 42.74
C ASP A 53 23.07 -3.03 41.27
N GLU A 54 24.22 -3.23 40.61
CA GLU A 54 24.53 -2.81 39.23
C GLU A 54 23.44 -3.13 38.18
N ASP A 55 23.35 -2.30 37.15
CA ASP A 55 22.36 -2.49 36.08
C ASP A 55 22.70 -3.74 35.24
N THR A 56 21.68 -4.39 34.74
CA THR A 56 21.79 -5.50 33.77
C THR A 56 20.99 -5.17 32.52
N GLU A 57 21.16 -5.97 31.46
CA GLU A 57 20.38 -5.81 30.23
C GLU A 57 18.86 -5.85 30.45
N THR A 58 18.40 -6.56 31.48
CA THR A 58 16.98 -6.78 31.77
C THR A 58 16.48 -6.02 33.00
N SER A 59 17.33 -5.25 33.68
CA SER A 59 16.98 -4.57 34.93
C SER A 59 17.87 -3.34 35.14
N VAL A 60 17.27 -2.16 35.06
CA VAL A 60 17.91 -0.88 35.34
C VAL A 60 17.26 -0.24 36.56
N PHE A 61 18.08 0.31 37.45
CA PHE A 61 17.60 0.95 38.67
C PHE A 61 16.65 2.11 38.35
N LYS A 62 15.51 2.12 39.04
CA LYS A 62 14.47 3.14 38.90
C LYS A 62 14.46 4.08 40.10
N SER A 63 14.31 3.52 41.29
CA SER A 63 14.14 4.30 42.52
C SER A 63 14.28 3.46 43.79
N TRP A 64 14.47 4.11 44.93
CA TRP A 64 14.33 3.50 46.25
C TRP A 64 12.88 3.59 46.75
N SER A 65 12.43 2.49 47.37
CA SER A 65 11.21 2.41 48.14
C SER A 65 11.56 2.04 49.58
N CYS A 66 10.97 2.74 50.55
CA CYS A 66 11.31 2.54 51.95
C CYS A 66 10.14 2.71 52.91
N THR A 67 10.23 2.02 54.05
CA THR A 67 9.42 2.26 55.25
C THR A 67 10.36 2.57 56.42
N GLY A 68 10.03 3.58 57.22
CA GLY A 68 10.89 4.03 58.35
C GLY A 68 12.00 4.99 57.95
N LEU A 69 12.01 5.49 56.71
CA LEU A 69 12.90 6.57 56.28
C LEU A 69 12.13 7.58 55.43
N GLU A 70 12.48 8.86 55.60
CA GLU A 70 12.06 9.93 54.69
C GLU A 70 13.19 10.21 53.71
N LEU A 71 12.99 9.81 52.45
CA LEU A 71 13.91 10.10 51.35
C LEU A 71 13.33 11.20 50.46
N THR A 72 14.16 12.20 50.15
CA THR A 72 13.90 13.20 49.11
C THR A 72 13.80 12.55 47.73
N GLU A 73 13.20 13.23 46.75
CA GLU A 73 13.07 12.70 45.39
C GLU A 73 14.45 12.47 44.74
N GLU A 74 15.40 13.37 45.02
CA GLU A 74 16.79 13.23 44.60
C GLU A 74 17.45 11.99 45.23
N GLN A 75 17.21 11.72 46.51
CA GLN A 75 17.73 10.52 47.17
C GLN A 75 17.05 9.24 46.65
N ARG A 76 15.75 9.29 46.36
CA ARG A 76 15.00 8.15 45.82
C ARG A 76 15.51 7.73 44.45
N THR A 77 15.92 8.67 43.62
CA THR A 77 16.40 8.40 42.25
C THR A 77 17.92 8.30 42.15
N ALA A 78 18.66 8.63 43.21
CA ALA A 78 20.10 8.41 43.27
C ALA A 78 20.43 6.92 43.50
N ARG A 79 21.36 6.39 42.70
CA ARG A 79 21.87 5.01 42.83
C ARG A 79 22.46 4.70 44.21
N VAL A 80 22.96 5.75 44.86
CA VAL A 80 23.57 5.73 46.18
C VAL A 80 22.78 6.66 47.09
N VAL A 81 22.36 6.16 48.24
CA VAL A 81 21.69 6.94 49.28
C VAL A 81 22.46 6.86 50.59
N TYR A 82 22.56 8.00 51.28
CA TYR A 82 23.14 8.12 52.61
C TYR A 82 22.03 8.46 53.60
N PHE A 83 22.03 7.77 54.74
CA PHE A 83 21.06 8.02 55.81
C PHE A 83 21.65 7.66 57.18
N THR A 84 21.01 8.16 58.22
CA THR A 84 21.34 7.84 59.61
C THR A 84 20.30 6.87 60.14
N MET A 85 20.74 5.81 60.83
CA MET A 85 19.82 4.82 61.41
C MET A 85 18.87 5.50 62.42
N PRO A 86 17.55 5.46 62.21
CA PRO A 86 16.57 6.06 63.11
C PRO A 86 16.30 5.17 64.33
N ASP A 87 15.45 5.65 65.23
CA ASP A 87 14.98 4.96 66.46
C ASP A 87 13.87 3.92 66.19
N HIS A 88 13.87 3.31 65.02
CA HIS A 88 12.93 2.29 64.60
C HIS A 88 13.48 1.48 63.42
N ASP A 89 12.82 0.35 63.14
CA ASP A 89 13.20 -0.54 62.04
C ASP A 89 12.99 0.11 60.67
N VAL A 90 13.91 -0.17 59.76
CA VAL A 90 13.90 0.34 58.38
C VAL A 90 13.83 -0.82 57.39
N ASN A 91 13.02 -0.65 56.35
CA ASN A 91 13.07 -1.48 55.15
C ASN A 91 13.42 -0.59 53.96
N LEU A 92 14.47 -0.94 53.22
CA LEU A 92 14.96 -0.22 52.06
C LEU A 92 15.08 -1.16 50.87
N VAL A 93 14.36 -0.87 49.80
CA VAL A 93 14.26 -1.70 48.60
C VAL A 93 14.66 -0.87 47.39
N ALA A 94 15.66 -1.33 46.63
CA ALA A 94 15.94 -0.77 45.32
C ALA A 94 14.98 -1.38 44.29
N GLU A 95 14.24 -0.55 43.57
CA GLU A 95 13.32 -0.94 42.52
C GLU A 95 14.01 -0.84 41.16
N PHE A 96 13.80 -1.87 40.33
CA PHE A 96 14.36 -1.97 38.97
C PHE A 96 13.24 -2.08 37.94
N VAL A 97 13.49 -1.57 36.75
CA VAL A 97 12.62 -1.72 35.59
C VAL A 97 13.35 -2.46 34.49
N THR A 98 12.63 -3.30 33.75
CA THR A 98 13.16 -3.88 32.53
C THR A 98 13.17 -2.82 31.44
N PRO A 99 14.34 -2.45 30.88
CA PRO A 99 14.38 -1.53 29.76
C PRO A 99 13.63 -2.15 28.60
N THR A 100 12.60 -1.47 28.10
CA THR A 100 12.07 -1.78 26.78
C THR A 100 13.15 -1.39 25.78
N LYS A 101 13.74 -2.39 25.11
CA LYS A 101 14.57 -2.15 23.93
C LYS A 101 13.76 -1.24 22.99
N PRO A 102 14.34 -0.16 22.42
CA PRO A 102 13.68 0.55 21.33
C PRO A 102 13.27 -0.49 20.29
N ASP A 103 12.03 -0.44 19.80
CA ASP A 103 11.62 -1.31 18.71
C ASP A 103 12.70 -1.22 17.62
N PRO A 104 13.28 -2.35 17.17
CA PRO A 104 14.18 -2.29 16.03
C PRO A 104 13.45 -1.58 14.90
N ALA A 105 14.15 -0.67 14.20
CA ALA A 105 13.57 0.01 13.04
C ALA A 105 12.93 -1.07 12.14
N PRO A 106 11.69 -0.86 11.68
CA PRO A 106 10.98 -1.90 10.95
C PRO A 106 11.84 -2.33 9.77
N GLU A 107 12.10 -3.63 9.66
CA GLU A 107 12.91 -4.15 8.57
C GLU A 107 12.25 -3.77 7.24
N THR A 108 13.03 -3.17 6.34
CA THR A 108 12.53 -2.70 5.05
C THR A 108 13.07 -3.54 3.90
N TYR A 109 12.22 -3.82 2.93
CA TYR A 109 12.52 -4.68 1.78
C TYR A 109 12.20 -3.96 0.46
N LYS A 110 12.80 -4.41 -0.64
CA LYS A 110 12.58 -3.83 -1.96
C LYS A 110 11.35 -4.45 -2.63
N LEU A 111 10.55 -3.59 -3.25
CA LEU A 111 9.45 -3.97 -4.11
C LEU A 111 9.71 -3.46 -5.53
N ILE A 112 10.04 -4.39 -6.44
CA ILE A 112 10.26 -4.11 -7.86
C ILE A 112 8.95 -4.32 -8.60
N VAL A 113 8.51 -3.30 -9.35
CA VAL A 113 7.20 -3.31 -10.01
C VAL A 113 7.32 -2.93 -11.48
N SER A 114 6.68 -3.72 -12.34
CA SER A 114 6.61 -3.49 -13.79
C SER A 114 5.17 -3.46 -14.28
N TYR A 115 4.86 -2.47 -15.12
CA TYR A 115 3.56 -2.25 -15.78
C TYR A 115 2.38 -2.14 -14.80
N ALA A 116 2.63 -1.53 -13.65
CA ALA A 116 1.65 -1.38 -12.59
C ALA A 116 1.97 -0.19 -11.69
N LYS A 117 0.94 0.30 -11.00
CA LYS A 117 1.03 1.32 -9.96
C LYS A 117 0.84 0.69 -8.59
N ILE A 118 1.65 1.11 -7.62
CA ILE A 118 1.50 0.74 -6.21
C ILE A 118 1.01 1.94 -5.38
N THR A 119 0.06 1.68 -4.50
CA THR A 119 -0.35 2.59 -3.43
C THR A 119 -0.42 1.84 -2.11
N LEU A 120 -0.48 2.59 -1.00
CA LEU A 120 -0.92 2.03 0.28
C LEU A 120 -2.41 1.66 0.19
N LYS A 121 -2.89 0.83 1.13
CA LYS A 121 -4.30 0.42 1.20
C LYS A 121 -5.29 1.58 1.35
N ASP A 122 -4.86 2.69 1.95
CA ASP A 122 -5.62 3.92 2.07
C ASP A 122 -5.62 4.80 0.79
N GLY A 123 -4.92 4.35 -0.27
CA GLY A 123 -4.79 5.03 -1.55
C GLY A 123 -3.67 6.07 -1.62
N SER A 124 -2.93 6.30 -0.53
CA SER A 124 -1.80 7.22 -0.52
C SER A 124 -0.55 6.63 -1.22
N ALA A 125 0.39 7.50 -1.58
CA ALA A 125 1.61 7.10 -2.27
C ALA A 125 2.58 6.38 -1.33
N VAL A 126 3.26 5.35 -1.84
CA VAL A 126 4.37 4.70 -1.11
C VAL A 126 5.60 5.61 -1.21
N ALA A 127 6.22 5.91 -0.07
CA ALA A 127 7.32 6.86 0.02
C ALA A 127 8.59 6.40 -0.73
N ASP A 128 8.97 5.14 -0.56
CA ASP A 128 10.11 4.53 -1.26
C ASP A 128 9.87 3.04 -1.48
N LEU A 129 9.76 2.63 -2.74
CA LEU A 129 9.62 1.22 -3.12
C LEU A 129 10.92 0.41 -2.92
N LYS A 130 12.06 1.07 -2.70
CA LYS A 130 13.33 0.39 -2.40
C LYS A 130 13.49 0.06 -0.91
N ALA A 131 12.61 0.56 -0.05
CA ALA A 131 12.66 0.39 1.39
C ALA A 131 11.24 0.40 1.98
N VAL A 132 10.44 -0.61 1.63
CA VAL A 132 9.08 -0.77 2.15
C VAL A 132 9.14 -1.55 3.47
N PRO A 133 8.60 -1.03 4.59
CA PRO A 133 8.56 -1.76 5.85
C PRO A 133 7.80 -3.09 5.74
N MET A 134 8.33 -4.15 6.34
CA MET A 134 7.63 -5.41 6.52
C MET A 134 6.26 -5.17 7.18
N GLY A 135 5.23 -5.88 6.72
CA GLY A 135 3.87 -5.71 7.24
C GLY A 135 3.10 -4.55 6.60
N THR A 136 3.70 -3.75 5.73
CA THR A 136 2.99 -2.69 5.00
C THR A 136 1.92 -3.29 4.09
N GLU A 137 0.66 -2.87 4.27
CA GLU A 137 -0.44 -3.26 3.39
C GLU A 137 -0.44 -2.41 2.09
N LEU A 138 -0.31 -3.09 0.96
CA LEU A 138 -0.16 -2.47 -0.36
C LEU A 138 -1.30 -2.86 -1.28
N LYS A 139 -1.61 -1.96 -2.21
CA LYS A 139 -2.49 -2.17 -3.36
C LYS A 139 -1.66 -2.06 -4.63
N ALA A 140 -1.73 -3.07 -5.49
CA ALA A 140 -1.20 -3.01 -6.85
C ALA A 140 -2.36 -2.94 -7.85
N THR A 141 -2.26 -2.00 -8.79
CA THR A 141 -3.19 -1.84 -9.91
C THR A 141 -2.39 -1.97 -11.19
N ALA A 142 -2.73 -2.95 -12.04
CA ALA A 142 -2.11 -3.09 -13.35
C ALA A 142 -2.33 -1.84 -14.19
N ASP A 143 -1.44 -1.56 -15.14
CA ASP A 143 -1.66 -0.48 -16.11
C ASP A 143 -2.94 -0.74 -16.92
N GLU A 144 -3.63 0.33 -17.29
CA GLU A 144 -4.86 0.25 -18.08
C GLU A 144 -4.65 -0.48 -19.41
N ASP A 145 -5.66 -1.26 -19.79
CA ASP A 145 -5.69 -1.92 -21.09
C ASP A 145 -5.54 -0.91 -22.23
N THR A 146 -4.67 -1.26 -23.18
CA THR A 146 -4.56 -0.55 -24.45
C THR A 146 -5.17 -1.38 -25.56
N GLU A 147 -5.33 -0.77 -26.73
CA GLU A 147 -5.80 -1.54 -27.89
C GLU A 147 -4.85 -2.64 -28.32
N THR A 148 -3.59 -2.58 -27.86
CA THR A 148 -2.52 -3.49 -28.27
C THR A 148 -2.10 -4.46 -27.17
N ARG A 149 -2.65 -4.27 -25.96
CA ARG A 149 -2.27 -5.03 -24.77
C ARG A 149 -3.47 -5.06 -23.82
N VAL A 150 -3.93 -6.25 -23.45
CA VAL A 150 -4.97 -6.48 -22.45
C VAL A 150 -4.33 -7.24 -21.29
N PHE A 151 -4.64 -6.83 -20.07
CA PHE A 151 -4.13 -7.45 -18.85
C PHE A 151 -4.54 -8.92 -18.84
N LYS A 152 -3.55 -9.79 -18.64
CA LYS A 152 -3.73 -11.23 -18.62
C LYS A 152 -3.68 -11.74 -17.19
N ASN A 153 -2.57 -11.48 -16.51
CA ASN A 153 -2.35 -11.93 -15.14
C ASN A 153 -1.14 -11.23 -14.49
N TRP A 154 -1.00 -11.38 -13.18
CA TRP A 154 0.22 -11.06 -12.44
C TRP A 154 1.22 -12.21 -12.49
N ASN A 155 2.50 -11.85 -12.56
CA ASN A 155 3.64 -12.71 -12.29
C ASN A 155 4.43 -12.13 -11.13
N CYS A 156 4.90 -12.97 -10.20
CA CYS A 156 5.61 -12.51 -9.02
C CYS A 156 6.69 -13.48 -8.53
N THR A 157 7.69 -12.91 -7.87
CA THR A 157 8.70 -13.60 -7.07
C THR A 157 8.63 -13.03 -5.65
N GLY A 158 8.63 -13.90 -4.63
CA GLY A 158 8.52 -13.47 -3.22
C GLY A 158 7.09 -13.18 -2.74
N LEU A 159 6.07 -13.50 -3.54
CA LEU A 159 4.67 -13.46 -3.12
C LEU A 159 3.94 -14.74 -3.53
N GLU A 160 3.04 -15.19 -2.67
CA GLU A 160 2.05 -16.22 -2.98
C GLU A 160 0.72 -15.55 -3.33
N LEU A 161 0.37 -15.54 -4.61
CA LEU A 161 -0.91 -15.02 -5.10
C LEU A 161 -1.88 -16.16 -5.37
N THR A 162 -3.14 -16.00 -4.95
CA THR A 162 -4.23 -16.92 -5.35
C THR A 162 -4.54 -16.79 -6.84
N GLU A 163 -5.30 -17.75 -7.41
CA GLU A 163 -5.71 -17.68 -8.82
C GLU A 163 -6.59 -16.46 -9.10
N GLU A 164 -7.47 -16.10 -8.16
CA GLU A 164 -8.31 -14.91 -8.24
C GLU A 164 -7.45 -13.64 -8.22
N GLN A 165 -6.48 -13.56 -7.31
CA GLN A 165 -5.56 -12.43 -7.27
C GLN A 165 -4.74 -12.32 -8.56
N ARG A 166 -4.23 -13.43 -9.09
CA ARG A 166 -3.43 -13.42 -10.32
C ARG A 166 -4.17 -12.84 -11.51
N THR A 167 -5.49 -12.98 -11.58
CA THR A 167 -6.30 -12.50 -12.71
C THR A 167 -7.07 -11.21 -12.42
N ALA A 168 -7.08 -10.75 -11.17
CA ALA A 168 -7.66 -9.47 -10.80
C ALA A 168 -6.76 -8.31 -11.24
N HIS A 169 -7.36 -7.29 -11.87
CA HIS A 169 -6.67 -6.07 -12.30
C HIS A 169 -6.11 -5.25 -11.12
N GLU A 170 -6.67 -5.48 -9.93
CA GLU A 170 -6.21 -4.91 -8.68
C GLU A 170 -6.03 -6.01 -7.63
N ILE A 171 -4.90 -5.99 -6.92
CA ILE A 171 -4.61 -6.93 -5.84
C ILE A 171 -4.13 -6.20 -4.59
N TYR A 172 -4.33 -6.84 -3.44
CA TYR A 172 -3.82 -6.40 -2.16
C TYR A 172 -2.88 -7.46 -1.59
N PHE A 173 -1.78 -7.02 -1.00
CA PHE A 173 -0.82 -7.89 -0.33
C PHE A 173 -0.11 -7.16 0.80
N THR A 174 0.52 -7.92 1.68
CA THR A 174 1.34 -7.40 2.77
C THR A 174 2.81 -7.59 2.41
N MET A 175 3.64 -6.57 2.61
CA MET A 175 5.08 -6.67 2.36
C MET A 175 5.69 -7.77 3.25
N PRO A 176 6.30 -8.83 2.67
CA PRO A 176 6.89 -9.92 3.44
C PRO A 176 8.27 -9.54 4.01
N ASP A 177 8.93 -10.51 4.65
CA ASP A 177 10.28 -10.41 5.22
C ASP A 177 11.40 -10.62 4.18
N HIS A 178 11.13 -10.30 2.92
CA HIS A 178 12.09 -10.41 1.82
C HIS A 178 11.69 -9.54 0.62
N ASP A 179 12.62 -9.37 -0.31
CA ASP A 179 12.40 -8.59 -1.54
C ASP A 179 11.35 -9.25 -2.43
N VAL A 180 10.52 -8.42 -3.07
CA VAL A 180 9.42 -8.84 -3.95
C VAL A 180 9.61 -8.26 -5.35
N GLU A 181 9.33 -9.08 -6.36
CA GLU A 181 9.15 -8.62 -7.74
C GLU A 181 7.72 -8.91 -8.18
N LEU A 182 7.02 -7.90 -8.71
CA LEU A 182 5.65 -7.99 -9.16
C LEU A 182 5.51 -7.38 -10.56
N THR A 183 5.05 -8.16 -11.53
CA THR A 183 4.91 -7.74 -12.92
C THR A 183 3.50 -8.04 -13.42
N ALA A 184 2.82 -7.03 -13.97
CA ALA A 184 1.60 -7.24 -14.73
C ALA A 184 1.95 -7.74 -16.14
N VAL A 185 1.38 -8.87 -16.54
CA VAL A 185 1.55 -9.49 -17.85
C VAL A 185 0.37 -9.12 -18.73
N PHE A 186 0.66 -8.67 -19.94
CA PHE A 186 -0.34 -8.30 -20.94
C PHE A 186 -0.22 -9.17 -22.19
N GLU A 187 -1.35 -9.45 -22.83
CA GLU A 187 -1.42 -10.16 -24.10
C GLU A 187 -2.01 -9.29 -25.21
N VAL A 188 -1.67 -9.63 -26.45
CA VAL A 188 -2.28 -8.96 -27.61
C VAL A 188 -3.72 -9.45 -27.71
N PRO A 189 -4.71 -8.54 -27.79
CA PRO A 189 -6.10 -8.96 -27.95
C PRO A 189 -6.26 -9.79 -29.23
N ALA A 190 -6.91 -10.95 -29.11
CA ALA A 190 -7.14 -11.84 -30.24
C ALA A 190 -7.87 -11.10 -31.37
N THR A 191 -7.37 -11.26 -32.60
CA THR A 191 -8.09 -10.82 -33.80
C THR A 191 -9.33 -11.69 -33.96
N PRO A 192 -10.55 -11.13 -34.07
CA PRO A 192 -11.66 -11.87 -34.63
C PRO A 192 -11.22 -12.36 -36.01
N ASP A 193 -11.45 -13.65 -36.29
CA ASP A 193 -11.26 -14.18 -37.63
C ASP A 193 -12.02 -13.26 -38.61
N PRO A 194 -11.39 -12.77 -39.69
CA PRO A 194 -12.14 -12.15 -40.76
C PRO A 194 -13.07 -13.23 -41.32
N ASP A 195 -14.33 -13.18 -40.91
CA ASP A 195 -15.42 -13.91 -41.57
C ASP A 195 -15.26 -13.70 -43.09
N PRO A 196 -15.36 -14.75 -43.92
CA PRO A 196 -15.01 -14.67 -45.32
C PRO A 196 -15.85 -13.56 -45.94
N THR A 197 -15.17 -12.59 -46.54
CA THR A 197 -15.79 -11.50 -47.30
C THR A 197 -16.94 -12.04 -48.15
N PRO A 198 -18.10 -11.38 -48.21
CA PRO A 198 -19.10 -11.69 -49.23
C PRO A 198 -18.39 -11.66 -50.58
N ASP A 199 -18.56 -12.72 -51.38
CA ASP A 199 -17.88 -12.90 -52.66
C ASP A 199 -17.81 -11.58 -53.45
N PRO A 200 -16.64 -11.19 -53.96
CA PRO A 200 -16.56 -10.06 -54.87
C PRO A 200 -17.53 -10.31 -56.02
N LYS A 201 -18.53 -9.44 -56.18
CA LYS A 201 -19.42 -9.45 -57.33
C LYS A 201 -18.53 -9.53 -58.59
N PRO A 202 -18.80 -10.47 -59.53
CA PRO A 202 -17.96 -10.60 -60.72
C PRO A 202 -17.94 -9.29 -61.48
N ASN A 203 -16.78 -8.64 -61.55
CA ASN A 203 -16.56 -7.54 -62.47
C ASN A 203 -16.04 -8.14 -63.79
N PRO A 204 -16.57 -7.76 -64.96
CA PRO A 204 -16.25 -8.42 -66.22
C PRO A 204 -14.86 -8.00 -66.71
N ASP A 205 -14.04 -9.03 -66.94
CA ASP A 205 -12.86 -9.20 -67.83
C ASP A 205 -11.75 -8.11 -67.95
N PRO A 206 -10.46 -8.51 -67.99
CA PRO A 206 -9.32 -7.61 -67.99
C PRO A 206 -8.89 -7.22 -69.41
N THR A 207 -8.50 -5.97 -69.61
CA THR A 207 -7.68 -5.56 -70.76
C THR A 207 -6.22 -5.37 -70.31
N PRO A 208 -5.19 -5.92 -70.99
CA PRO A 208 -3.80 -5.83 -70.54
C PRO A 208 -3.14 -4.45 -70.76
N ALA A 209 -2.14 -4.18 -69.90
CA ALA A 209 -1.43 -2.91 -69.62
C ALA A 209 -0.56 -2.33 -70.77
N PRO A 210 0.10 -1.15 -70.57
CA PRO A 210 1.44 -1.18 -69.97
C PRO A 210 1.89 0.06 -69.14
N GLY A 211 2.54 -0.22 -68.00
CA GLY A 211 3.82 0.36 -67.54
C GLY A 211 3.94 1.86 -67.18
N GLY A 212 4.38 2.15 -65.96
CA GLY A 212 5.06 3.41 -65.63
C GLY A 212 4.89 3.91 -64.21
N ASP A 213 5.92 3.62 -63.40
CA ASP A 213 6.43 4.39 -62.27
C ASP A 213 5.70 4.43 -60.92
N SER A 214 6.55 4.31 -59.90
CA SER A 214 6.36 4.34 -58.46
C SER A 214 5.25 5.26 -57.96
N ASP A 215 4.39 4.71 -57.10
CA ASP A 215 4.12 5.30 -55.78
C ASP A 215 3.46 4.25 -54.88
N GLY A 216 3.77 4.37 -53.59
CA GLY A 216 3.43 3.39 -52.56
C GLY A 216 1.92 3.11 -52.45
N GLY A 217 1.60 1.83 -52.30
CA GLY A 217 0.26 1.39 -51.98
C GLY A 217 -0.08 0.07 -52.65
N GLY A 218 -0.62 -0.87 -51.89
CA GLY A 218 -1.29 -2.03 -52.46
C GLY A 218 -0.63 -3.37 -52.16
N ALA A 219 -1.06 -3.94 -51.03
CA ALA A 219 -1.44 -5.33 -50.86
C ALA A 219 -0.82 -6.38 -51.81
N ALA A 220 0.17 -7.10 -51.30
CA ALA A 220 0.32 -8.54 -51.54
C ALA A 220 1.33 -9.11 -50.55
N ILE A 221 0.89 -9.77 -49.46
CA ILE A 221 1.71 -10.80 -48.83
C ILE A 221 0.82 -12.00 -48.47
N VAL A 222 0.98 -13.05 -49.28
CA VAL A 222 0.68 -14.44 -48.92
C VAL A 222 1.83 -14.95 -48.05
N ALA A 223 1.57 -15.55 -46.89
CA ALA A 223 2.35 -16.62 -46.23
C ALA A 223 1.75 -16.91 -44.84
N VAL A 224 1.19 -18.09 -44.57
CA VAL A 224 1.86 -19.33 -44.14
C VAL A 224 2.70 -19.16 -42.87
N ALA A 225 2.33 -19.94 -41.86
CA ALA A 225 2.88 -19.97 -40.51
C ALA A 225 4.39 -20.28 -40.44
N ALA A 226 5.11 -19.56 -39.56
CA ALA A 226 6.32 -20.05 -38.89
C ALA A 226 6.64 -19.23 -37.61
N VAL A 227 6.55 -19.93 -36.47
CA VAL A 227 7.23 -19.81 -35.17
C VAL A 227 8.12 -18.57 -34.89
N GLY A 228 7.75 -17.82 -33.83
CA GLY A 228 8.69 -17.19 -32.89
C GLY A 228 8.87 -15.66 -32.97
N GLY A 229 8.50 -14.95 -31.90
CA GLY A 229 9.02 -13.60 -31.59
C GLY A 229 7.99 -12.46 -31.62
N ALA A 230 7.64 -11.97 -30.43
CA ALA A 230 6.73 -10.86 -30.18
C ALA A 230 7.23 -9.53 -30.77
N ALA A 231 6.66 -9.08 -31.90
CA ALA A 231 6.62 -7.67 -32.35
C ALA A 231 5.73 -7.44 -33.58
N ILE A 232 5.53 -8.46 -34.42
CA ILE A 232 4.81 -8.33 -35.71
C ILE A 232 3.29 -8.14 -35.53
N GLY A 233 2.71 -8.64 -34.42
CA GLY A 233 1.25 -8.60 -34.19
C GLY A 233 0.66 -7.21 -33.94
N VAL A 234 1.38 -6.32 -33.25
CA VAL A 234 0.85 -5.00 -32.86
C VAL A 234 0.67 -4.06 -34.06
N GLY A 235 1.67 -4.02 -34.95
CA GLY A 235 1.61 -3.21 -36.17
C GLY A 235 0.51 -3.70 -37.13
N ALA A 236 0.40 -5.02 -37.32
CA ALA A 236 -0.64 -5.62 -38.14
C ALA A 236 -2.04 -5.40 -37.57
N TYR A 237 -2.22 -5.48 -36.25
CA TYR A 237 -3.50 -5.23 -35.58
C TYR A 237 -3.97 -3.78 -35.75
N ILE A 238 -3.11 -2.78 -35.50
CA ILE A 238 -3.48 -1.37 -35.66
C ILE A 238 -3.78 -1.07 -37.12
N ALA A 239 -2.96 -1.55 -38.05
CA ALA A 239 -3.16 -1.35 -39.48
C ALA A 239 -4.48 -2.00 -39.95
N GLY A 240 -4.72 -3.25 -39.57
CA GLY A 240 -5.92 -4.00 -39.97
C GLY A 240 -7.21 -3.41 -39.42
N THR A 241 -7.27 -3.10 -38.12
CA THR A 241 -8.46 -2.49 -37.51
C THR A 241 -8.70 -1.06 -38.01
N THR A 242 -7.65 -0.28 -38.27
CA THR A 242 -7.77 1.06 -38.85
C THR A 242 -8.28 1.01 -40.28
N ALA A 243 -7.77 0.08 -41.10
CA ALA A 243 -8.24 -0.09 -42.48
C ALA A 243 -9.72 -0.51 -42.52
N TYR A 244 -10.12 -1.48 -41.70
CA TYR A 244 -11.51 -1.90 -41.58
C TYR A 244 -12.40 -0.74 -41.12
N LEU A 245 -12.06 -0.06 -40.02
CA LEU A 245 -12.87 1.04 -39.50
C LEU A 245 -13.00 2.19 -40.49
N LYS A 246 -11.92 2.55 -41.21
CA LYS A 246 -12.01 3.55 -42.29
C LYS A 246 -12.90 3.11 -43.45
N SER A 247 -13.02 1.80 -43.71
CA SER A 247 -13.92 1.29 -44.76
C SER A 247 -15.40 1.26 -44.36
N VAL A 248 -15.71 1.15 -43.06
CA VAL A 248 -17.10 0.99 -42.60
C VAL A 248 -17.69 2.24 -41.94
N LEU A 249 -16.85 3.15 -41.42
CA LEU A 249 -17.29 4.42 -40.86
C LEU A 249 -17.63 5.41 -41.99
N PRO A 250 -18.56 6.36 -41.76
CA PRO A 250 -18.87 7.42 -42.72
C PRO A 250 -17.62 8.19 -43.17
N GLU A 251 -17.56 8.55 -44.46
CA GLU A 251 -16.42 9.24 -45.05
C GLU A 251 -16.10 10.54 -44.30
N GLY A 252 -14.83 10.74 -43.94
CA GLY A 252 -14.37 11.89 -43.15
C GLY A 252 -14.57 11.77 -41.63
N MET A 253 -15.16 10.69 -41.14
CA MET A 253 -15.34 10.47 -39.70
C MET A 253 -14.09 9.89 -39.04
N ALA A 254 -13.65 10.50 -37.93
CA ALA A 254 -12.59 9.94 -37.11
C ALA A 254 -13.05 8.65 -36.40
N ILE A 255 -12.12 7.72 -36.18
CA ILE A 255 -12.40 6.52 -35.38
C ILE A 255 -12.80 6.95 -33.96
N PRO A 256 -13.98 6.54 -33.44
CA PRO A 256 -14.40 6.88 -32.10
C PRO A 256 -13.41 6.44 -31.03
N ALA A 257 -13.04 7.35 -30.13
CA ALA A 257 -12.15 7.10 -28.99
C ALA A 257 -12.89 7.01 -27.65
N ASN A 258 -14.16 7.43 -27.60
CA ASN A 258 -14.99 7.39 -26.40
C ASN A 258 -16.46 7.09 -26.72
N ARG A 259 -17.25 6.81 -25.68
CA ARG A 259 -18.65 6.38 -25.81
C ARG A 259 -19.52 7.42 -26.52
N GLN A 260 -19.30 8.71 -26.26
CA GLN A 260 -20.02 9.79 -26.95
C GLN A 260 -19.71 9.81 -28.45
N GLN A 261 -18.44 9.73 -28.85
CA GLN A 261 -18.06 9.70 -30.27
C GLN A 261 -18.64 8.48 -30.98
N LEU A 262 -18.69 7.32 -30.31
CA LEU A 262 -19.30 6.12 -30.88
C LEU A 262 -20.82 6.30 -31.07
N ALA A 263 -21.50 6.89 -30.08
CA ALA A 263 -22.93 7.19 -30.16
C ALA A 263 -23.25 8.12 -31.34
N VAL A 264 -22.50 9.21 -31.48
CA VAL A 264 -22.65 10.18 -32.58
C VAL A 264 -22.36 9.52 -33.93
N ALA A 265 -21.35 8.66 -34.01
CA ALA A 265 -20.99 7.95 -35.23
C ALA A 265 -22.13 7.03 -35.71
N LEU A 266 -22.66 6.21 -34.81
CA LEU A 266 -23.77 5.29 -35.11
C LEU A 266 -25.05 6.04 -35.49
N TRP A 267 -25.40 7.08 -34.74
CA TRP A 267 -26.59 7.90 -35.02
C TRP A 267 -26.47 8.63 -36.35
N THR A 268 -25.27 9.13 -36.68
CA THR A 268 -25.00 9.78 -37.97
C THR A 268 -25.09 8.78 -39.12
N ALA A 269 -24.51 7.58 -38.97
CA ALA A 269 -24.62 6.52 -39.97
C ALA A 269 -26.07 6.07 -40.21
N ALA A 270 -26.90 6.07 -39.16
CA ALA A 270 -28.33 5.78 -39.26
C ALA A 270 -29.16 6.90 -39.92
N GLY A 271 -28.54 7.99 -40.37
CA GLY A 271 -29.25 9.13 -40.97
C GLY A 271 -29.90 10.07 -39.96
N LYS A 272 -29.39 10.06 -38.71
CA LYS A 272 -29.88 10.90 -37.59
C LYS A 272 -31.38 10.76 -37.36
N PRO A 273 -31.89 9.54 -37.13
CA PRO A 273 -33.31 9.32 -36.88
C PRO A 273 -33.78 10.13 -35.67
N ALA A 274 -34.99 10.67 -35.75
CA ALA A 274 -35.64 11.31 -34.61
C ALA A 274 -35.93 10.23 -33.55
N THR A 275 -35.50 10.46 -32.32
CA THR A 275 -35.83 9.58 -31.18
C THR A 275 -36.99 10.15 -30.39
N GLN A 276 -37.92 9.28 -29.98
CA GLN A 276 -39.00 9.65 -29.06
C GLN A 276 -38.58 9.53 -27.58
N SER A 277 -37.37 9.00 -27.32
CA SER A 277 -36.85 8.84 -25.97
C SER A 277 -36.59 10.20 -25.31
N THR A 278 -37.13 10.40 -24.12
CA THR A 278 -36.89 11.59 -23.27
C THR A 278 -35.89 11.31 -22.15
N ALA A 279 -35.19 10.17 -22.19
CA ALA A 279 -34.25 9.75 -21.15
C ALA A 279 -33.21 10.84 -20.82
N LEU A 280 -32.92 11.01 -19.54
CA LEU A 280 -31.86 11.89 -19.04
C LEU A 280 -30.79 11.03 -18.37
N PHE A 281 -29.55 11.49 -18.45
CA PHE A 281 -28.40 10.83 -17.84
C PHE A 281 -27.76 11.79 -16.84
N ASN A 282 -27.37 11.28 -15.67
CA ASN A 282 -26.80 12.06 -14.58
C ASN A 282 -25.50 12.78 -14.98
N ASP A 283 -24.81 12.28 -16.00
CA ASP A 283 -23.51 12.71 -16.47
C ASP A 283 -23.54 13.32 -17.88
N VAL A 284 -24.72 13.65 -18.42
CA VAL A 284 -24.90 14.33 -19.70
C VAL A 284 -25.81 15.54 -19.50
N ALA A 285 -25.35 16.72 -19.89
CA ALA A 285 -26.16 17.93 -19.79
C ALA A 285 -27.43 17.84 -20.65
N ALA A 286 -28.55 18.36 -20.13
CA ALA A 286 -29.86 18.26 -20.77
C ALA A 286 -29.94 19.00 -22.14
N ASP A 287 -29.03 19.94 -22.37
CA ASP A 287 -28.87 20.74 -23.59
C ASP A 287 -27.68 20.30 -24.46
N ALA A 288 -27.00 19.20 -24.12
CA ALA A 288 -25.87 18.70 -24.90
C ALA A 288 -26.30 18.34 -26.34
N ALA A 289 -25.50 18.76 -27.32
CA ALA A 289 -25.78 18.55 -28.74
C ALA A 289 -25.86 17.06 -29.12
N GLU A 290 -25.14 16.20 -28.40
CA GLU A 290 -25.02 14.76 -28.61
C GLU A 290 -26.07 13.95 -27.84
N LEU A 291 -26.89 14.59 -26.98
CA LEU A 291 -27.87 13.90 -26.15
C LEU A 291 -28.87 13.08 -26.98
N GLN A 292 -29.24 13.58 -28.17
CA GLN A 292 -30.11 12.86 -29.09
C GLN A 292 -29.48 11.56 -29.62
N ALA A 293 -28.17 11.60 -29.93
CA ALA A 293 -27.44 10.42 -30.36
C ALA A 293 -27.35 9.39 -29.22
N ILE A 294 -27.04 9.84 -28.01
CA ILE A 294 -26.93 9.00 -26.80
C ILE A 294 -28.27 8.31 -26.51
N ARG A 295 -29.37 9.08 -26.51
CA ARG A 295 -30.73 8.54 -26.34
C ARG A 295 -31.02 7.46 -27.37
N TRP A 296 -30.72 7.72 -28.64
CA TRP A 296 -30.99 6.78 -29.71
C TRP A 296 -30.19 5.47 -29.57
N VAL A 297 -28.88 5.52 -29.28
CA VAL A 297 -28.09 4.28 -29.12
C VAL A 297 -28.48 3.47 -27.88
N VAL A 298 -28.98 4.13 -26.83
CA VAL A 298 -29.51 3.45 -25.64
C VAL A 298 -30.88 2.85 -25.91
N ASP A 299 -31.77 3.59 -26.55
CA ASP A 299 -33.13 3.17 -26.91
C ASP A 299 -33.12 1.97 -27.88
N THR A 300 -32.20 1.98 -28.84
CA THR A 300 -31.99 0.87 -29.78
C THR A 300 -31.21 -0.31 -29.18
N GLY A 301 -30.71 -0.17 -27.95
CA GLY A 301 -29.90 -1.18 -27.28
C GLY A 301 -28.58 -1.48 -27.99
N LEU A 302 -28.02 -0.52 -28.75
CA LEU A 302 -26.69 -0.59 -29.33
C LEU A 302 -25.61 -0.28 -28.28
N MET A 303 -25.94 0.57 -27.31
CA MET A 303 -25.10 0.90 -26.16
C MET A 303 -25.94 0.90 -24.89
N SER A 304 -25.31 0.69 -23.74
CA SER A 304 -25.98 0.67 -22.44
C SER A 304 -25.75 1.95 -21.63
N ALA A 305 -26.62 2.21 -20.67
CA ALA A 305 -26.36 3.13 -19.56
C ALA A 305 -26.53 2.35 -18.26
N GLN A 306 -25.75 2.68 -17.23
CA GLN A 306 -25.77 2.02 -15.93
C GLN A 306 -26.03 3.06 -14.84
N ASP A 307 -26.94 2.77 -13.91
CA ASP A 307 -27.27 3.63 -12.78
C ASP A 307 -27.60 5.08 -13.19
N GLY A 308 -28.32 5.21 -14.31
CA GLY A 308 -28.69 6.52 -14.88
C GLY A 308 -27.52 7.30 -15.49
N SER A 309 -26.35 6.69 -15.70
CA SER A 309 -25.14 7.34 -16.26
C SER A 309 -24.71 6.68 -17.57
N PHE A 310 -24.38 7.49 -18.58
CA PHE A 310 -23.94 7.00 -19.90
C PHE A 310 -22.40 6.87 -20.02
N LYS A 311 -21.68 7.66 -19.23
CA LYS A 311 -20.23 7.83 -19.17
C LYS A 311 -19.64 8.31 -20.50
N PRO A 312 -20.03 9.49 -21.02
CA PRO A 312 -19.68 9.95 -22.37
C PRO A 312 -18.17 9.98 -22.64
N GLY A 313 -17.37 10.37 -21.64
CA GLY A 313 -15.91 10.42 -21.72
C GLY A 313 -15.19 9.08 -21.54
N SER A 314 -15.91 7.99 -21.20
CA SER A 314 -15.27 6.67 -21.07
C SER A 314 -14.72 6.23 -22.41
N ARG A 315 -13.47 5.75 -22.38
CA ARG A 315 -12.76 5.30 -23.55
C ARG A 315 -13.45 4.09 -24.18
N VAL A 316 -13.46 4.05 -25.50
CA VAL A 316 -13.93 2.92 -26.30
C VAL A 316 -12.76 2.45 -27.15
N GLY A 317 -12.41 1.18 -27.05
CA GLY A 317 -11.34 0.60 -27.88
C GLY A 317 -11.81 0.32 -29.30
N ARG A 318 -10.88 0.31 -30.28
CA ARG A 318 -11.17 -0.02 -31.69
C ARG A 318 -12.01 -1.30 -31.87
N MET A 319 -11.79 -2.32 -31.04
CA MET A 319 -12.56 -3.56 -31.11
C MET A 319 -14.01 -3.43 -30.61
N GLU A 320 -14.24 -2.59 -29.61
CA GLU A 320 -15.60 -2.27 -29.15
C GLU A 320 -16.33 -1.45 -30.22
N VAL A 321 -15.65 -0.49 -30.86
CA VAL A 321 -16.18 0.21 -32.06
C VAL A 321 -16.57 -0.81 -33.13
N ILE A 322 -15.68 -1.73 -33.50
CA ILE A 322 -15.95 -2.76 -34.53
C ILE A 322 -17.15 -3.62 -34.16
N ARG A 323 -17.22 -4.13 -32.92
CA ARG A 323 -18.31 -5.02 -32.47
C ARG A 323 -19.65 -4.30 -32.48
N THR A 324 -19.71 -3.09 -31.94
CA THR A 324 -20.93 -2.29 -31.91
C THR A 324 -21.35 -1.90 -33.32
N TRP A 325 -20.40 -1.58 -34.20
CA TRP A 325 -20.66 -1.28 -35.61
C TRP A 325 -21.23 -2.49 -36.37
N LYS A 326 -20.65 -3.68 -36.18
CA LYS A 326 -21.19 -4.92 -36.77
C LYS A 326 -22.60 -5.22 -36.27
N THR A 327 -22.84 -5.02 -34.97
CA THR A 327 -24.18 -5.21 -34.37
C THR A 327 -25.20 -4.25 -35.00
N TYR A 328 -24.80 -3.00 -35.22
CA TYR A 328 -25.62 -2.02 -35.93
C TYR A 328 -25.91 -2.46 -37.38
N GLN A 329 -24.89 -2.88 -38.14
CA GLN A 329 -25.05 -3.34 -39.52
C GLN A 329 -25.91 -4.61 -39.65
N GLN A 330 -25.95 -5.47 -38.64
CA GLN A 330 -26.81 -6.66 -38.63
C GLN A 330 -28.28 -6.34 -38.30
N ARG A 331 -28.57 -5.17 -37.74
CA ARG A 331 -29.92 -4.75 -37.32
C ARG A 331 -30.61 -3.82 -38.31
N GLY A 332 -29.87 -3.20 -39.23
CA GLY A 332 -30.38 -2.33 -40.30
C GLY A 332 -30.53 -3.07 -41.62
#